data_AF-A0A8J6BXB4-F1
#
_entry.id   AF-A0A8J6BXB4-F1
#
_cell.length_a   1.000
_cell.length_b   1.000
_cell.length_c   1.000
_cell.angle_alpha   90.00
_cell.angle_beta   90.00
_cell.angle_gamma   90.00
#
_symmetry.space_group_name_H-M   'P 1'
#
loop_
_entity.id
_entity.type
_entity.pdbx_description
1 polymer ?
#
loop_
_entity_poly.entity_id
_entity_poly.type
_entity_poly.pdbx_seq_one_letter_code
_entity_poly.pdbx_strand_id
1 'polypeptide(L)'
;MTQAMGAVLTYRHELGMNYNFIRPDLIVGSCLQSPLDVDKLRKIGVKTVFCLQQDPDLEYFGVDICAIQDYCLQCMDIEHCRAEIRDFDAFDLRLRLPAVVSILHKLVNHNGGVTYIHCTAGLGRAPAVALAYMFWILGYSLNEGHQLLQSKRASFPKLEAIKLATADILTGLSKNSITLKWEGDNCSSVEISGLDIGWGQIIPLTYNKEKRAWLLERELPVSINISIILLILFSHHSSF
;
A
#
# COMPACT_ATOMS: atom_id res chain seq x y z
N MET A 1 -32.49 -12.03 -9.89
CA MET A 1 -31.15 -12.49 -10.26
C MET A 1 -30.22 -12.22 -9.09
N THR A 2 -29.59 -13.28 -8.60
CA THR A 2 -28.94 -13.43 -7.31
C THR A 2 -27.70 -12.54 -7.15
N GLN A 3 -27.62 -11.81 -6.04
CA GLN A 3 -26.44 -11.09 -5.56
C GLN A 3 -25.23 -12.02 -5.49
N ALA A 4 -24.14 -11.66 -6.15
CA ALA A 4 -22.83 -12.19 -5.82
C ALA A 4 -22.41 -11.59 -4.46
N MET A 5 -22.54 -12.36 -3.39
CA MET A 5 -22.07 -12.01 -2.03
C MET A 5 -20.54 -12.06 -1.96
N GLY A 6 -19.86 -11.13 -2.62
CA GLY A 6 -18.50 -10.73 -2.26
C GLY A 6 -18.60 -9.44 -1.45
N ALA A 7 -18.37 -9.50 -0.14
CA ALA A 7 -18.32 -8.28 0.66
C ALA A 7 -17.17 -7.40 0.12
N VAL A 8 -17.51 -6.32 -0.57
CA VAL A 8 -16.54 -5.29 -0.91
C VAL A 8 -16.09 -4.68 0.42
N LEU A 9 -14.83 -4.92 0.80
CA LEU A 9 -14.28 -4.27 2.00
C LEU A 9 -14.26 -2.77 1.74
N THR A 10 -15.05 -2.04 2.53
CA THR A 10 -15.22 -0.59 2.40
C THR A 10 -14.68 0.11 3.64
N TYR A 11 -14.01 1.24 3.41
CA TYR A 11 -13.57 2.11 4.48
C TYR A 11 -14.61 3.19 4.73
N ARG A 12 -14.98 3.37 6.01
CA ARG A 12 -15.93 4.38 6.48
C ARG A 12 -15.23 5.29 7.48
N HIS A 13 -14.71 6.42 7.00
CA HIS A 13 -13.93 7.36 7.81
C HIS A 13 -14.78 7.98 8.93
N GLU A 14 -16.05 8.23 8.67
CA GLU A 14 -16.99 8.85 9.61
C GLU A 14 -17.26 8.02 10.89
N LEU A 15 -16.85 6.75 10.92
CA LEU A 15 -16.98 5.89 12.11
C LEU A 15 -15.78 5.97 13.06
N GLY A 16 -14.76 6.75 12.71
CA GLY A 16 -13.55 6.86 13.52
C GLY A 16 -12.52 5.76 13.27
N MET A 17 -11.43 5.87 14.03
CA MET A 17 -10.35 4.89 14.04
C MET A 17 -10.87 3.50 14.46
N ASN A 18 -10.59 2.47 13.66
CA ASN A 18 -10.89 1.07 13.94
C ASN A 18 -9.65 0.19 13.80
N TYR A 19 -9.60 -0.92 14.52
CA TYR A 19 -8.44 -1.79 14.55
C TYR A 19 -8.74 -3.18 15.10
N ASN A 20 -7.81 -4.12 14.88
CA ASN A 20 -7.87 -5.46 15.45
C ASN A 20 -6.47 -5.87 15.94
N PHE A 21 -6.42 -6.53 17.10
CA PHE A 21 -5.22 -7.25 17.52
C PHE A 21 -5.02 -8.46 16.62
N ILE A 22 -3.89 -8.48 15.91
CA ILE A 22 -3.44 -9.65 15.15
C ILE A 22 -2.70 -10.61 16.09
N ARG A 23 -1.91 -10.04 17.00
CA ARG A 23 -1.24 -10.68 18.13
C ARG A 23 -1.38 -9.81 19.37
N PRO A 24 -1.08 -10.29 20.59
CA PRO A 24 -1.12 -9.46 21.80
C PRO A 24 -0.25 -8.18 21.72
N ASP A 25 0.83 -8.22 20.95
CA ASP A 25 1.83 -7.16 20.75
C ASP A 25 1.68 -6.39 19.43
N LEU A 26 0.72 -6.77 18.57
CA LEU A 26 0.62 -6.25 17.21
C LEU A 26 -0.83 -5.97 16.80
N ILE A 27 -1.11 -4.70 16.50
CA ILE A 27 -2.40 -4.22 16.00
C ILE A 27 -2.27 -3.75 14.56
N VAL A 28 -3.30 -4.06 13.75
CA VAL A 28 -3.50 -3.45 12.43
C VAL A 28 -4.79 -2.63 12.46
N GLY A 29 -4.71 -1.38 11.99
CA GLY A 29 -5.86 -0.46 12.02
C GLY A 29 -5.89 0.58 10.90
N SER A 30 -6.97 1.36 10.91
CA SER A 30 -7.15 2.56 10.08
C SER A 30 -6.37 3.75 10.66
N CYS A 31 -6.38 4.89 9.97
CA CYS A 31 -5.72 6.08 10.46
C CYS A 31 -6.31 6.58 11.79
N LEU A 32 -5.43 7.19 12.59
CA LEU A 32 -5.84 8.14 13.62
C LEU A 32 -6.45 9.35 12.91
N GLN A 33 -7.45 9.97 13.55
CA GLN A 33 -8.16 11.12 12.99
C GLN A 33 -7.92 12.39 13.82
N SER A 34 -7.53 12.23 15.08
CA SER A 34 -7.26 13.35 15.98
C SER A 34 -6.23 12.96 17.06
N PRO A 35 -5.63 13.94 17.76
CA PRO A 35 -4.79 13.68 18.94
C PRO A 35 -5.44 12.80 20.01
N LEU A 36 -6.78 12.87 20.18
CA LEU A 36 -7.51 12.05 21.16
C LEU A 36 -7.46 10.55 20.84
N ASP A 37 -7.18 10.17 19.59
CA ASP A 37 -7.00 8.75 19.24
C ASP A 37 -5.69 8.19 19.81
N VAL A 38 -4.67 9.04 20.03
CA VAL A 38 -3.43 8.65 20.71
C VAL A 38 -3.74 8.16 22.13
N ASP A 39 -4.60 8.85 22.87
CA ASP A 39 -4.99 8.43 24.23
C ASP A 39 -5.73 7.09 24.23
N LYS A 40 -6.55 6.82 23.20
CA LYS A 40 -7.21 5.52 23.05
C LYS A 40 -6.19 4.40 22.86
N LEU A 41 -5.15 4.65 22.06
CA LEU A 41 -4.07 3.69 21.83
C LEU A 41 -3.19 3.50 23.07
N ARG A 42 -2.85 4.57 23.79
CA ARG A 42 -2.09 4.50 25.05
C ARG A 42 -2.82 3.66 26.11
N LYS A 43 -4.14 3.82 26.25
CA LYS A 43 -4.98 3.05 27.18
C LYS A 43 -4.93 1.53 26.96
N ILE A 44 -4.63 1.09 25.75
CA ILE A 44 -4.49 -0.33 25.40
C ILE A 44 -3.02 -0.78 25.30
N GLY A 45 -2.08 0.03 25.80
CA GLY A 45 -0.66 -0.30 25.90
C GLY A 45 0.15 -0.11 24.62
N VAL A 46 -0.36 0.66 23.65
CA VAL A 46 0.42 1.00 22.45
C VAL A 46 1.60 1.90 22.83
N LYS A 47 2.79 1.51 22.36
CA LYS A 47 4.05 2.23 22.52
C LYS A 47 4.60 2.76 21.20
N THR A 48 4.17 2.19 20.07
CA THR A 48 4.57 2.63 18.73
C THR A 48 3.35 2.79 17.83
N VAL A 49 3.14 3.99 17.30
CA VAL A 49 2.21 4.27 16.20
C VAL A 49 3.01 4.33 14.90
N PHE A 50 2.80 3.36 14.02
CA PHE A 50 3.55 3.19 12.79
C PHE A 50 2.66 3.52 11.58
N CYS A 51 2.82 4.74 11.08
CA CYS A 51 2.01 5.36 10.04
C CYS A 51 2.62 5.14 8.64
N LEU A 52 1.85 4.54 7.74
CA LEU A 52 2.26 4.28 6.34
C LEU A 52 1.72 5.30 5.34
N GLN A 53 1.00 6.33 5.80
CA GLN A 53 0.32 7.30 4.94
C GLN A 53 1.27 8.34 4.36
N GLN A 54 1.00 8.74 3.11
CA GLN A 54 1.56 9.93 2.49
C GLN A 54 0.66 11.14 2.76
N ASP A 55 1.19 12.34 2.54
CA ASP A 55 0.43 13.58 2.76
C ASP A 55 -0.89 13.63 1.96
N PRO A 56 -0.96 13.21 0.68
CA PRO A 56 -2.23 13.18 -0.05
C PRO A 56 -3.30 12.28 0.58
N ASP A 57 -2.89 11.21 1.28
CA ASP A 57 -3.84 10.34 1.99
C ASP A 57 -4.50 11.08 3.17
N LEU A 58 -3.71 11.92 3.84
CA LEU A 58 -4.11 12.66 5.04
C LEU A 58 -4.95 13.88 4.64
N GLU A 59 -4.50 14.61 3.62
CA GLU A 59 -5.21 15.77 3.03
C GLU A 59 -6.61 15.38 2.56
N TYR A 60 -6.75 14.23 1.88
CA TYR A 60 -8.04 13.76 1.38
C TYR A 60 -9.09 13.62 2.50
N PHE A 61 -8.66 13.24 3.71
CA PHE A 61 -9.54 13.08 4.88
C PHE A 61 -9.46 14.25 5.87
N GLY A 62 -8.69 15.29 5.59
CA GLY A 62 -8.50 16.44 6.49
C GLY A 62 -7.85 16.07 7.83
N VAL A 63 -6.95 15.08 7.84
CA VAL A 63 -6.25 14.65 9.06
C VAL A 63 -5.02 15.52 9.29
N ASP A 64 -4.98 16.22 10.42
CA ASP A 64 -3.80 16.97 10.88
C ASP A 64 -2.78 16.03 11.53
N ILE A 65 -1.85 15.53 10.71
CA ILE A 65 -0.80 14.62 11.17
C ILE A 65 0.20 15.32 12.11
N CYS A 66 0.45 16.61 11.94
CA CYS A 66 1.37 17.37 12.78
C CYS A 66 0.83 17.46 14.20
N ALA A 67 -0.45 17.77 14.37
CA ALA A 67 -1.10 17.78 15.68
C ALA A 67 -1.02 16.41 16.39
N ILE A 68 -1.17 15.30 15.64
CA ILE A 68 -1.04 13.94 16.18
C ILE A 68 0.41 13.66 16.62
N GLN A 69 1.39 14.03 15.81
CA GLN A 69 2.82 13.85 16.12
C GLN A 69 3.23 14.67 17.36
N ASP A 70 2.82 15.94 17.41
CA ASP A 70 3.10 16.84 18.54
C ASP A 70 2.49 16.29 19.84
N TYR A 71 1.28 15.73 19.77
CA TYR A 71 0.65 15.13 20.95
C TYR A 71 1.34 13.83 21.41
N CYS A 72 1.81 12.99 20.49
CA CYS A 72 2.63 11.82 20.85
C CYS A 72 3.92 12.26 21.55
N LEU A 73 4.60 13.31 21.06
CA LEU A 73 5.81 13.87 21.69
C LEU A 73 5.54 14.34 23.12
N GLN A 74 4.38 14.95 23.39
CA GLN A 74 3.98 15.39 24.73
C GLN A 74 3.72 14.21 25.70
N CYS A 75 3.29 13.06 25.17
CA CYS A 75 2.93 11.90 25.99
C CYS A 75 4.15 11.16 26.58
N MET A 76 5.33 11.28 25.95
CA MET A 76 6.61 10.67 26.33
C MET A 76 6.67 9.12 26.36
N ASP A 77 5.52 8.44 26.40
CA ASP A 77 5.42 6.99 26.54
C ASP A 77 4.86 6.29 25.29
N ILE A 78 4.70 7.01 24.19
CA ILE A 78 4.29 6.52 22.88
C ILE A 78 5.05 7.28 21.78
N GLU A 79 5.57 6.55 20.80
CA GLU A 79 6.31 7.12 19.68
C GLU A 79 5.50 7.03 18.39
N HIS A 80 5.45 8.12 17.62
CA HIS A 80 4.86 8.13 16.28
C HIS A 80 5.95 8.14 15.22
N CYS A 81 5.93 7.16 14.32
CA CYS A 81 6.86 7.06 13.19
C CYS A 81 6.09 7.02 11.87
N ARG A 82 6.56 7.79 10.88
CA ARG A 82 6.09 7.72 9.49
C ARG A 82 7.08 6.90 8.64
N ALA A 83 6.56 5.90 7.96
CA ALA A 83 7.30 5.07 7.01
C ALA A 83 6.45 4.88 5.75
N GLU A 84 6.47 5.90 4.89
CA GLU A 84 5.47 6.08 3.84
C GLU A 84 5.52 5.03 2.73
N ILE A 85 4.32 4.64 2.27
CA ILE A 85 4.06 3.78 1.12
C ILE A 85 2.85 4.34 0.36
N ARG A 86 2.96 4.49 -0.96
CA ARG A 86 1.91 5.02 -1.84
C ARG A 86 0.68 4.13 -1.85
N ASP A 87 -0.51 4.72 -1.73
CA ASP A 87 -1.76 3.95 -1.75
C ASP A 87 -2.09 3.44 -3.15
N PHE A 88 -2.85 2.34 -3.20
CA PHE A 88 -3.24 1.67 -4.45
C PHE A 88 -2.08 1.33 -5.39
N ASP A 89 -0.89 1.12 -4.84
CA ASP A 89 0.31 0.79 -5.58
C ASP A 89 1.05 -0.42 -4.98
N ALA A 90 0.87 -1.58 -5.61
CA ALA A 90 1.54 -2.80 -5.20
C ALA A 90 3.03 -2.81 -5.55
N PHE A 91 3.45 -2.01 -6.55
CA PHE A 91 4.84 -1.90 -6.95
C PHE A 91 5.63 -1.06 -5.95
N ASP A 92 5.12 0.10 -5.56
CA ASP A 92 5.72 0.89 -4.48
C ASP A 92 5.76 0.08 -3.18
N LEU A 93 4.67 -0.60 -2.81
CA LEU A 93 4.64 -1.49 -1.65
C LEU A 93 5.77 -2.54 -1.70
N ARG A 94 5.95 -3.25 -2.82
CA ARG A 94 7.04 -4.22 -3.00
C ARG A 94 8.41 -3.59 -2.72
N LEU A 95 8.70 -2.45 -3.33
CA LEU A 95 10.02 -1.80 -3.22
C LEU A 95 10.27 -1.22 -1.82
N ARG A 96 9.22 -0.75 -1.14
CA ARG A 96 9.33 -0.10 0.17
C ARG A 96 9.38 -1.09 1.33
N LEU A 97 8.74 -2.26 1.20
CA LEU A 97 8.61 -3.26 2.26
C LEU A 97 9.94 -3.56 3.01
N PRO A 98 11.09 -3.82 2.35
CA PRO A 98 12.33 -4.13 3.07
C PRO A 98 12.77 -3.01 4.02
N ALA A 99 12.76 -1.77 3.55
CA ALA A 99 13.17 -0.61 4.36
C ALA A 99 12.15 -0.34 5.48
N VAL A 100 10.85 -0.38 5.15
CA VAL A 100 9.77 -0.12 6.11
C VAL A 100 9.76 -1.16 7.24
N VAL A 101 9.90 -2.45 6.91
CA VAL A 101 9.96 -3.52 7.92
C VAL A 101 11.22 -3.41 8.78
N SER A 102 12.35 -2.95 8.21
CA SER A 102 13.57 -2.68 9.00
C SER A 102 13.36 -1.58 10.05
N ILE A 103 12.70 -0.47 9.66
CA ILE A 103 12.37 0.62 10.60
C ILE A 103 11.42 0.11 11.68
N LEU A 104 10.36 -0.58 11.28
CA LEU A 104 9.40 -1.20 12.20
C LEU A 104 10.10 -2.09 13.22
N HIS A 105 10.98 -2.99 12.78
CA HIS A 105 11.69 -3.91 13.67
C HIS A 105 12.55 -3.17 14.71
N LYS A 106 13.25 -2.11 14.29
CA LYS A 106 14.05 -1.29 15.21
C LYS A 106 13.18 -0.63 16.29
N LEU A 107 12.04 -0.07 15.89
CA LEU A 107 11.11 0.57 16.83
C LEU A 107 10.44 -0.43 17.77
N VAL A 108 10.01 -1.58 17.26
CA VAL A 108 9.40 -2.64 18.09
C VAL A 108 10.40 -3.11 19.15
N ASN A 109 11.67 -3.34 18.78
CA ASN A 109 12.70 -3.76 19.73
C ASN A 109 13.06 -2.65 20.75
N HIS A 110 13.06 -1.39 20.32
CA HIS A 110 13.40 -0.26 21.19
C HIS A 110 12.28 0.07 22.18
N ASN A 111 11.04 0.13 21.72
CA ASN A 111 9.90 0.60 22.51
C ASN A 111 9.20 -0.52 23.28
N GLY A 112 9.25 -1.76 22.79
CA GLY A 112 8.45 -2.86 23.30
C GLY A 112 6.94 -2.56 23.25
N GLY A 113 6.20 -3.14 24.19
CA GLY A 113 4.75 -2.93 24.31
C GLY A 113 3.96 -3.35 23.06
N VAL A 114 2.82 -2.70 22.82
CA VAL A 114 1.98 -2.96 21.65
C VAL A 114 2.36 -2.02 20.52
N THR A 115 2.48 -2.55 19.31
CA THR A 115 2.71 -1.76 18.09
C THR A 115 1.43 -1.64 17.26
N TYR A 116 1.08 -0.42 16.90
CA TYR A 116 -0.08 -0.08 16.08
C TYR A 116 0.37 0.28 14.66
N ILE A 117 0.18 -0.63 13.71
CA ILE A 117 0.50 -0.40 12.30
C ILE A 117 -0.76 0.06 11.58
N HIS A 118 -0.69 1.21 10.90
CA HIS A 118 -1.82 1.72 10.14
C HIS A 118 -1.45 2.33 8.80
N CYS A 119 -2.46 2.37 7.94
CA CYS A 119 -2.49 3.19 6.73
C CYS A 119 -3.80 3.99 6.79
N THR A 120 -4.41 4.35 5.65
CA THR A 120 -5.73 5.01 5.68
C THR A 120 -6.81 4.09 6.24
N ALA A 121 -7.08 2.96 5.57
CA ALA A 121 -8.18 2.07 5.94
C ALA A 121 -7.76 0.87 6.81
N GLY A 122 -6.46 0.58 6.92
CA GLY A 122 -5.98 -0.66 7.52
C GLY A 122 -6.34 -1.91 6.71
N LEU A 123 -6.53 -1.78 5.39
CA LEU A 123 -6.99 -2.87 4.52
C LEU A 123 -5.97 -3.30 3.45
N GLY A 124 -4.96 -2.48 3.16
CA GLY A 124 -3.96 -2.74 2.11
C GLY A 124 -2.53 -2.72 2.63
N ARG A 125 -1.96 -1.51 2.76
CA ARG A 125 -0.56 -1.29 3.15
C ARG A 125 -0.25 -1.82 4.55
N ALA A 126 -1.04 -1.44 5.56
CA ALA A 126 -0.83 -1.88 6.94
C ALA A 126 -0.87 -3.40 7.15
N PRO A 127 -1.88 -4.14 6.66
CA PRO A 127 -1.89 -5.59 6.80
C PRO A 127 -0.76 -6.25 5.97
N ALA A 128 -0.31 -5.65 4.86
CA ALA A 128 0.86 -6.15 4.13
C ALA A 128 2.15 -6.01 4.94
N VAL A 129 2.40 -4.84 5.55
CA VAL A 129 3.58 -4.60 6.40
C VAL A 129 3.56 -5.49 7.64
N ALA A 130 2.41 -5.64 8.30
CA ALA A 130 2.27 -6.53 9.45
C ALA A 130 2.54 -7.99 9.07
N LEU A 131 2.01 -8.45 7.94
CA LEU A 131 2.25 -9.81 7.45
C LEU A 131 3.72 -10.04 7.06
N ALA A 132 4.35 -9.08 6.39
CA ALA A 132 5.78 -9.15 6.07
C ALA A 132 6.65 -9.17 7.34
N TYR A 133 6.31 -8.39 8.36
CA TYR A 133 6.99 -8.43 9.67
C TYR A 133 6.85 -9.80 10.34
N MET A 134 5.64 -10.35 10.37
CA MET A 134 5.41 -11.70 10.92
C MET A 134 6.20 -12.77 10.18
N PHE A 135 6.28 -12.68 8.86
CA PHE A 135 7.00 -13.63 8.01
C PHE A 135 8.51 -13.51 8.17
N TRP A 136 9.07 -12.31 8.00
CA TRP A 136 10.52 -12.10 7.93
C TRP A 136 11.20 -12.06 9.30
N ILE A 137 10.50 -11.58 10.33
CA ILE A 137 11.09 -11.31 11.64
C ILE A 137 10.59 -12.28 12.70
N LEU A 138 9.27 -12.53 12.76
CA LEU A 138 8.68 -13.35 13.81
C LEU A 138 8.66 -14.86 13.50
N GLY A 139 9.17 -15.27 12.34
CA GLY A 139 9.37 -16.68 11.98
C GLY A 139 8.11 -17.44 11.54
N TYR A 140 7.00 -16.76 11.26
CA TYR A 140 5.82 -17.40 10.67
C TYR A 140 6.11 -17.83 9.23
N SER A 141 5.52 -18.91 8.73
CA SER A 141 5.39 -19.03 7.28
C SER A 141 4.43 -17.96 6.74
N LEU A 142 4.60 -17.57 5.47
CA LEU A 142 3.71 -16.57 4.84
C LEU A 142 2.23 -16.99 4.90
N ASN A 143 1.95 -18.29 4.75
CA ASN A 143 0.57 -18.80 4.78
C ASN A 143 -0.04 -18.78 6.19
N GLU A 144 0.72 -19.23 7.20
CA GLU A 144 0.26 -19.19 8.60
C GLU A 144 0.01 -17.76 9.07
N GLY A 145 0.94 -16.84 8.76
CA GLY A 145 0.77 -15.43 9.08
C GLY A 145 -0.46 -14.83 8.39
N HIS A 146 -0.68 -15.18 7.12
CA HIS A 146 -1.85 -14.71 6.36
C HIS A 146 -3.16 -15.22 6.95
N GLN A 147 -3.23 -16.52 7.29
CA GLN A 147 -4.41 -17.11 7.91
C GLN A 147 -4.72 -16.47 9.27
N LEU A 148 -3.71 -16.26 10.11
CA LEU A 148 -3.88 -15.56 11.39
C LEU A 148 -4.41 -14.14 11.17
N LEU A 149 -3.79 -13.38 10.28
CA LEU A 149 -4.20 -12.00 9.98
C LEU A 149 -5.65 -11.94 9.48
N GLN A 150 -6.03 -12.78 8.52
CA GLN A 150 -7.39 -12.81 7.97
C GLN A 150 -8.43 -13.28 8.99
N SER A 151 -8.06 -14.14 9.95
CA SER A 151 -8.96 -14.55 11.04
C SER A 151 -9.31 -13.43 12.01
N LYS A 152 -8.48 -12.37 12.07
CA LYS A 152 -8.65 -11.22 12.99
C LYS A 152 -9.15 -9.97 12.28
N ARG A 153 -8.75 -9.77 11.02
CA ARG A 153 -9.12 -8.60 10.22
C ARG A 153 -9.19 -8.96 8.74
N ALA A 154 -10.41 -8.99 8.21
CA ALA A 154 -10.64 -9.12 6.78
C ALA A 154 -9.96 -7.96 6.03
N SER A 155 -9.04 -8.28 5.12
CA SER A 155 -8.22 -7.29 4.42
C SER A 155 -7.58 -7.84 3.14
N PHE A 156 -6.85 -6.99 2.41
CA PHE A 156 -6.12 -7.32 1.19
C PHE A 156 -4.60 -7.07 1.34
N PRO A 157 -3.85 -7.92 2.08
CA PRO A 157 -2.43 -7.73 2.42
C PRO A 157 -1.44 -7.89 1.24
N LYS A 158 -1.93 -7.88 -0.01
CA LYS A 158 -1.13 -7.90 -1.24
C LYS A 158 -0.01 -8.96 -1.24
N LEU A 159 -0.38 -10.23 -1.07
CA LEU A 159 0.56 -11.37 -0.94
C LEU A 159 1.66 -11.39 -2.00
N GLU A 160 1.33 -11.08 -3.25
CA GLU A 160 2.32 -11.05 -4.33
C GLU A 160 3.41 -9.99 -4.10
N ALA A 161 3.07 -8.79 -3.60
CA ALA A 161 4.07 -7.77 -3.29
C ALA A 161 5.05 -8.26 -2.21
N ILE A 162 4.58 -9.00 -1.21
CA ILE A 162 5.42 -9.58 -0.15
C ILE A 162 6.33 -10.67 -0.72
N LYS A 163 5.80 -11.59 -1.55
CA LYS A 163 6.60 -12.64 -2.19
C LYS A 163 7.70 -12.06 -3.07
N LEU A 164 7.36 -11.06 -3.87
CA LEU A 164 8.30 -10.40 -4.77
C LEU A 164 9.36 -9.61 -4.00
N ALA A 165 8.98 -8.87 -2.95
CA ALA A 165 9.95 -8.21 -2.07
C ALA A 165 10.88 -9.22 -1.37
N THR A 166 10.35 -10.38 -0.98
CA THR A 166 11.17 -11.47 -0.42
C THR A 166 12.18 -11.99 -1.44
N ALA A 167 11.74 -12.21 -2.68
CA ALA A 167 12.64 -12.61 -3.77
C ALA A 167 13.72 -11.55 -4.02
N ASP A 168 13.35 -10.27 -4.06
CA ASP A 168 14.30 -9.16 -4.26
C ASP A 168 15.39 -9.11 -3.18
N ILE A 169 15.03 -9.37 -1.91
CA ILE A 169 16.00 -9.45 -0.81
C ILE A 169 16.98 -10.62 -1.02
N LEU A 170 16.48 -11.78 -1.47
CA LEU A 170 17.27 -13.02 -1.55
C LEU A 170 18.12 -13.12 -2.81
N THR A 171 17.62 -12.62 -3.94
CA THR A 171 18.25 -12.78 -5.26
C THR A 171 18.79 -11.50 -5.85
N GLY A 172 18.54 -10.36 -5.19
CA GLY A 172 18.76 -9.04 -5.77
C GLY A 172 17.67 -8.66 -6.78
N LEU A 173 17.64 -7.38 -7.12
CA LEU A 173 16.67 -6.82 -8.07
C LEU A 173 17.35 -6.58 -9.41
N SER A 174 17.00 -7.39 -10.42
CA SER A 174 17.38 -7.17 -11.82
C SER A 174 16.20 -6.55 -12.58
N LYS A 175 16.50 -5.66 -13.52
CA LYS A 175 15.52 -5.01 -14.39
C LYS A 175 15.71 -5.46 -15.83
N ASN A 176 14.60 -5.58 -16.55
CA ASN A 176 14.57 -5.81 -17.97
C ASN A 176 13.81 -4.67 -18.66
N SER A 177 14.30 -4.30 -19.83
CA SER A 177 13.57 -3.43 -20.73
C SER A 177 12.35 -4.17 -21.28
N ILE A 178 11.19 -3.55 -21.14
CA ILE A 178 9.96 -3.98 -21.79
C ILE A 178 9.44 -2.88 -22.71
N THR A 179 8.83 -3.27 -23.81
CA THR A 179 8.11 -2.37 -24.70
C THR A 179 6.64 -2.76 -24.71
N LEU A 180 5.80 -1.87 -24.19
CA LEU A 180 4.36 -1.97 -24.33
C LEU A 180 3.97 -1.36 -25.67
N LYS A 181 3.16 -2.10 -26.44
CA LYS A 181 2.71 -1.71 -27.77
C LYS A 181 1.20 -1.74 -27.84
N TRP A 182 0.61 -0.66 -28.35
CA TRP A 182 -0.79 -0.62 -28.78
C TRP A 182 -0.84 -0.32 -30.28
N GLU A 183 -1.52 -1.18 -31.04
CA GLU A 183 -1.62 -1.05 -32.50
C GLU A 183 -2.80 -0.16 -32.89
N GLY A 184 -2.59 0.69 -33.90
CA GLY A 184 -3.62 1.54 -34.47
C GLY A 184 -3.31 3.03 -34.43
N ASP A 185 -3.99 3.77 -35.30
CA ASP A 185 -3.90 5.22 -35.49
C ASP A 185 -5.27 5.92 -35.40
N ASN A 186 -6.30 5.17 -35.01
CA ASN A 186 -7.67 5.65 -34.83
C ASN A 186 -7.91 6.36 -33.48
N CYS A 187 -6.90 6.44 -32.63
CA CYS A 187 -6.94 7.09 -31.34
C CYS A 187 -6.04 8.34 -31.33
N SER A 188 -6.46 9.38 -30.62
CA SER A 188 -5.70 10.63 -30.48
C SER A 188 -4.67 10.56 -29.36
N SER A 189 -4.89 9.68 -28.37
CA SER A 189 -3.94 9.37 -27.30
C SER A 189 -4.18 7.95 -26.78
N VAL A 190 -3.10 7.36 -26.28
CA VAL A 190 -3.13 6.09 -25.55
C VAL A 190 -2.35 6.25 -24.26
N GLU A 191 -2.95 5.82 -23.16
CA GLU A 191 -2.48 6.05 -21.82
C GLU A 191 -2.59 4.77 -20.98
N ILE A 192 -1.62 4.56 -20.08
CA ILE A 192 -1.56 3.39 -19.20
C ILE A 192 -1.59 3.83 -17.74
N SER A 193 -2.35 3.09 -16.93
CA SER A 193 -2.33 3.15 -15.46
C SER A 193 -2.02 1.76 -14.85
N GLY A 194 -1.53 1.73 -13.62
CA GLY A 194 -1.08 0.52 -12.93
C GLY A 194 0.42 0.31 -13.10
N LEU A 195 0.82 -0.87 -13.61
CA LEU A 195 2.23 -1.22 -13.85
C LEU A 195 3.13 -0.88 -12.64
N ASP A 196 4.14 -0.04 -12.83
CA ASP A 196 5.10 0.40 -11.81
C ASP A 196 4.85 1.83 -11.27
N ILE A 197 3.70 2.41 -11.61
CA ILE A 197 3.28 3.76 -11.18
C ILE A 197 2.05 3.75 -10.25
N GLY A 198 1.40 2.61 -10.11
CA GLY A 198 0.17 2.46 -9.34
C GLY A 198 -1.08 2.91 -10.09
N TRP A 199 -2.24 2.61 -9.52
CA TRP A 199 -3.54 2.84 -10.17
C TRP A 199 -4.00 4.31 -10.16
N GLY A 200 -3.39 5.16 -9.33
CA GLY A 200 -3.70 6.59 -9.26
C GLY A 200 -2.92 7.46 -10.26
N GLN A 201 -2.00 6.87 -11.03
CA GLN A 201 -1.12 7.57 -11.95
C GLN A 201 -1.35 7.11 -13.39
N ILE A 202 -1.02 7.97 -14.36
CA ILE A 202 -1.17 7.71 -15.79
C ILE A 202 0.12 8.09 -16.51
N ILE A 203 0.55 7.26 -17.47
CA ILE A 203 1.64 7.55 -18.39
C ILE A 203 1.13 7.51 -19.84
N PRO A 204 1.37 8.54 -20.66
CA PRO A 204 1.05 8.51 -22.08
C PRO A 204 2.06 7.66 -22.87
N LEU A 205 1.57 6.94 -23.87
CA LEU A 205 2.38 6.28 -24.89
C LEU A 205 2.78 7.29 -25.97
N THR A 206 3.90 7.05 -26.65
CA THR A 206 4.34 7.85 -27.79
C THR A 206 3.95 7.17 -29.10
N TYR A 207 3.29 7.89 -30.00
CA TYR A 207 2.95 7.37 -31.32
C TYR A 207 4.18 7.29 -32.24
N ASN A 208 4.47 6.10 -32.75
CA ASN A 208 5.50 5.86 -33.74
C ASN A 208 4.86 5.69 -35.13
N LYS A 209 5.11 6.67 -36.02
CA LYS A 209 4.54 6.71 -37.37
C LYS A 209 4.97 5.54 -38.26
N GLU A 210 6.23 5.12 -38.16
CA GLU A 210 6.79 4.03 -38.99
C GLU A 210 6.15 2.69 -38.62
N LYS A 211 5.98 2.44 -37.32
CA LYS A 211 5.38 1.20 -36.78
C LYS A 211 3.85 1.26 -36.70
N ARG A 212 3.23 2.41 -37.03
CA ARG A 212 1.79 2.70 -36.88
C ARG A 212 1.22 2.23 -35.53
N ALA A 213 1.96 2.50 -34.47
CA ALA A 213 1.67 2.00 -33.14
C ALA A 213 2.09 2.98 -32.05
N TRP A 214 1.40 2.93 -30.92
CA TRP A 214 1.76 3.62 -29.70
C TRP A 214 2.68 2.75 -28.87
N LEU A 215 3.77 3.34 -28.38
CA LEU A 215 4.83 2.62 -27.68
C LEU A 215 5.13 3.26 -26.32
N LEU A 216 5.45 2.42 -25.34
CA LEU A 216 6.03 2.83 -24.06
C LEU A 216 7.12 1.84 -23.67
N GLU A 217 8.34 2.34 -23.51
CA GLU A 217 9.48 1.58 -23.01
C GLU A 217 9.59 1.79 -21.48
N ARG A 218 9.79 0.69 -20.74
CA ARG A 218 9.95 0.71 -19.27
C ARG A 218 11.01 -0.30 -18.85
N GLU A 219 11.78 0.07 -17.82
CA GLU A 219 12.70 -0.84 -17.14
C GLU A 219 12.03 -1.43 -15.90
N LEU A 220 11.64 -2.71 -15.98
CA LEU A 220 10.83 -3.37 -14.96
C LEU A 220 11.53 -4.59 -14.35
N PRO A 221 11.37 -4.86 -13.04
CA PRO A 221 11.84 -6.08 -12.42
C PRO A 221 11.28 -7.36 -13.06
N VAL A 222 12.10 -8.41 -13.13
CA VAL A 222 11.87 -9.68 -13.90
C VAL A 222 10.65 -10.50 -13.45
N SER A 223 9.90 -10.06 -12.44
CA SER A 223 8.86 -10.85 -11.76
C SER A 223 7.53 -10.10 -11.60
N ILE A 224 7.25 -9.09 -12.41
CA ILE A 224 5.96 -8.41 -12.39
C ILE A 224 4.91 -9.23 -13.14
N ASN A 225 3.86 -9.67 -12.42
CA ASN A 225 2.59 -9.96 -13.05
C ASN A 225 2.01 -8.64 -13.56
N ILE A 226 2.05 -8.42 -14.87
CA ILE A 226 1.63 -7.16 -15.50
C ILE A 226 0.11 -7.09 -15.47
N SER A 227 -0.44 -6.28 -14.56
CA SER A 227 -1.84 -5.85 -14.59
C SER A 227 -1.87 -4.38 -15.02
N ILE A 228 -2.54 -4.11 -16.14
CA ILE A 228 -2.63 -2.79 -16.75
C ILE A 228 -4.11 -2.47 -17.02
N ILE A 229 -4.52 -1.23 -16.76
CA ILE A 229 -5.71 -0.64 -17.37
C ILE A 229 -5.22 0.29 -18.47
N LEU A 230 -5.74 0.06 -19.66
CA LEU A 230 -5.43 0.85 -20.84
C LEU A 230 -6.58 1.82 -21.09
N LEU A 231 -6.29 3.12 -21.03
CA LEU A 231 -7.23 4.17 -21.41
C LEU A 231 -6.92 4.58 -22.85
N ILE A 232 -7.92 4.48 -23.73
CA ILE A 232 -7.78 4.83 -25.15
C ILE A 232 -8.84 5.88 -25.47
N LEU A 233 -8.39 7.05 -25.92
CA LEU A 233 -9.28 8.09 -26.41
C LEU A 233 -9.36 8.02 -27.94
N PHE A 234 -10.54 7.70 -28.44
CA PHE A 234 -10.85 7.75 -29.87
C PHE A 234 -11.25 9.16 -30.26
N SER A 235 -10.69 9.66 -31.35
CA SER A 235 -11.20 10.88 -31.97
C SER A 235 -12.40 10.50 -32.85
N HIS A 236 -13.61 10.95 -32.47
CA HIS A 236 -14.73 10.92 -33.39
C HIS A 236 -14.49 12.00 -34.45
N HIS A 237 -13.94 11.61 -35.61
CA HIS A 237 -14.13 12.40 -36.80
C HIS A 237 -15.60 12.27 -37.22
N SER A 238 -16.42 13.23 -36.82
CA SER A 238 -17.68 13.53 -37.48
C SER A 238 -17.34 14.00 -38.90
N SER A 239 -17.35 13.08 -39.85
CA SER A 239 -17.28 13.41 -41.27
C SER A 239 -18.58 14.13 -41.64
N PHE A 240 -18.49 15.41 -41.96
CA PHE A 240 -19.50 16.15 -42.72
C PHE A 240 -19.39 15.79 -44.21
#